data_AF-A0A0G3IRN1-F1
#
_entry.id   AF-A0A0G3IRN1-F1
#
_cell.length_a   1.000
_cell.length_b   1.000
_cell.length_c   1.000
_cell.angle_alpha   90.00
_cell.angle_beta   90.00
_cell.angle_gamma   90.00
#
_symmetry.space_group_name_H-M   'P 1'
#
loop_
_entity.id
_entity.type
_entity.pdbx_description
1 polymer ?
#
loop_
_entity_poly.entity_id
_entity_poly.type
_entity_poly.pdbx_seq_one_letter_code
_entity_poly.pdbx_strand_id
1 'polypeptide(L)'
;MVTAVLVLVGAAVVAVAISTGALPPWRSSDTRPTAEQSAQDRCQAEVLKRLVSASTARLSDVRTEATSLDADGRDQFSLTLEESLKGVDRSRITVLNVSGVVNAPTEVGSTLQDHFDCRAYFVDGSLVHTLVLFEHDH
;
A
#
# COMPACT_ATOMS: atom_id res chain seq x y z
N MET A 1 -46.24 -45.27 -33.18
CA MET A 1 -45.73 -46.61 -32.83
C MET A 1 -45.04 -46.51 -31.49
N VAL A 2 -45.47 -47.36 -30.56
CA VAL A 2 -45.03 -47.48 -29.16
C VAL A 2 -43.76 -48.34 -29.10
N THR A 3 -42.80 -48.02 -28.22
CA THR A 3 -41.79 -48.89 -27.55
C THR A 3 -40.68 -47.99 -26.96
N ALA A 4 -40.11 -48.16 -25.77
CA ALA A 4 -40.42 -48.96 -24.59
C ALA A 4 -39.61 -48.35 -23.42
N VAL A 5 -40.19 -48.40 -22.23
CA VAL A 5 -39.60 -48.05 -20.92
C VAL A 5 -38.63 -49.16 -20.47
N LEU A 6 -37.55 -48.81 -19.76
CA LEU A 6 -37.05 -49.65 -18.66
C LEU A 6 -36.24 -48.86 -17.62
N VAL A 7 -36.83 -48.83 -16.43
CA VAL A 7 -36.32 -48.41 -15.12
C VAL A 7 -35.48 -49.55 -14.51
N LEU A 8 -34.53 -49.24 -13.61
CA LEU A 8 -34.21 -49.94 -12.33
C LEU A 8 -32.78 -49.56 -11.87
N VAL A 9 -32.59 -48.74 -10.83
CA VAL A 9 -32.46 -49.05 -9.38
C VAL A 9 -30.99 -49.12 -8.92
N GLY A 10 -30.68 -48.42 -7.81
CA GLY A 10 -29.47 -48.66 -7.01
C GLY A 10 -29.12 -47.50 -6.07
N ALA A 11 -29.59 -47.58 -4.83
CA ALA A 11 -29.44 -46.56 -3.78
C ALA A 11 -28.09 -46.57 -3.06
N ALA A 12 -27.64 -45.41 -2.55
CA ALA A 12 -26.94 -45.32 -1.27
C ALA A 12 -27.07 -43.90 -0.69
N VAL A 13 -27.75 -43.83 0.45
CA VAL A 13 -27.86 -42.65 1.32
C VAL A 13 -26.61 -42.60 2.20
N VAL A 14 -25.91 -41.46 2.26
CA VAL A 14 -25.21 -41.05 3.48
C VAL A 14 -25.45 -39.56 3.69
N ALA A 15 -26.38 -39.27 4.60
CA ALA A 15 -26.44 -37.97 5.25
C ALA A 15 -25.21 -37.85 6.16
N VAL A 16 -24.38 -36.83 5.93
CA VAL A 16 -23.43 -36.38 6.95
C VAL A 16 -23.88 -35.01 7.40
N ALA A 17 -24.64 -35.00 8.50
CA ALA A 17 -24.78 -33.81 9.33
C ALA A 17 -23.46 -33.61 10.07
N ILE A 18 -22.70 -32.58 9.69
CA ILE A 18 -21.57 -32.12 10.50
C ILE A 18 -22.01 -30.81 11.17
N SER A 19 -22.26 -30.96 12.46
CA SER A 19 -22.23 -29.97 13.54
C SER A 19 -22.19 -28.49 13.17
N THR A 20 -23.19 -27.78 13.68
CA THR A 20 -23.08 -26.42 14.22
C THR A 20 -21.67 -26.12 14.74
N GLY A 21 -20.91 -25.40 13.93
CA GLY A 21 -19.71 -24.69 14.29
C GLY A 21 -19.82 -23.35 13.60
N ALA A 22 -20.01 -22.31 14.40
CA ALA A 22 -20.17 -20.91 14.05
C ALA A 22 -19.76 -20.56 12.60
N LEU A 23 -20.72 -20.07 11.82
CA LEU A 23 -20.43 -19.16 10.72
C LEU A 23 -19.39 -18.17 11.25
N PRO A 24 -18.19 -18.03 10.63
CA PRO A 24 -17.31 -16.95 11.02
C PRO A 24 -18.14 -15.67 10.91
N PRO A 25 -18.26 -14.87 11.98
CA PRO A 25 -19.01 -13.65 11.92
C PRO A 25 -18.32 -12.82 10.86
N TRP A 26 -19.05 -12.57 9.76
CA TRP A 26 -19.07 -11.29 9.09
C TRP A 26 -17.81 -10.47 9.38
N ARG A 27 -16.68 -10.81 8.75
CA ARG A 27 -15.66 -9.79 8.56
C ARG A 27 -16.32 -8.83 7.59
N SER A 28 -16.88 -7.76 8.13
CA SER A 28 -17.02 -6.54 7.36
C SER A 28 -15.67 -6.35 6.70
N SER A 29 -15.63 -6.49 5.39
CA SER A 29 -14.51 -5.98 4.62
C SER A 29 -14.47 -4.51 5.00
N ASP A 30 -13.63 -4.16 5.97
CA ASP A 30 -13.26 -2.79 6.21
C ASP A 30 -12.49 -2.43 4.94
N THR A 31 -13.21 -1.89 3.95
CA THR A 31 -12.69 -1.50 2.63
C THR A 31 -11.70 -0.34 2.77
N ARG A 32 -11.40 0.10 3.99
CA ARG A 32 -10.39 1.10 4.26
C ARG A 32 -9.00 0.50 3.98
N PRO A 33 -8.18 1.16 3.14
CA PRO A 33 -6.81 0.75 2.93
C PRO A 33 -6.04 0.75 4.25
N THR A 34 -5.08 -0.17 4.39
CA THR A 34 -4.17 -0.15 5.54
C THR A 34 -3.32 1.13 5.52
N ALA A 35 -2.72 1.48 6.66
CA ALA A 35 -1.78 2.61 6.71
C ALA A 35 -0.60 2.40 5.74
N GLU A 36 -0.10 1.17 5.63
CA GLU A 36 0.95 0.79 4.69
C GLU A 36 0.53 0.99 3.24
N GLN A 37 -0.66 0.51 2.85
CA GLN A 37 -1.21 0.71 1.50
C GLN A 37 -1.41 2.19 1.20
N SER A 38 -2.00 2.94 2.14
CA SER A 38 -2.20 4.38 1.99
C SER A 38 -0.87 5.13 1.82
N ALA A 39 0.16 4.74 2.58
CA ALA A 39 1.49 5.31 2.46
C ALA A 39 2.13 4.97 1.11
N GLN A 40 2.07 3.71 0.69
CA GLN A 40 2.60 3.26 -0.60
C GLN A 40 1.94 4.02 -1.76
N ASP A 41 0.61 4.02 -1.83
CA ASP A 41 -0.13 4.66 -2.91
C ASP A 41 0.19 6.16 -2.99
N ARG A 42 0.18 6.85 -1.84
CA ARG A 42 0.46 8.29 -1.78
C ARG A 42 1.89 8.59 -2.17
N CYS A 43 2.86 7.85 -1.62
CA CYS A 43 4.28 8.06 -1.89
C CYS A 43 4.64 7.78 -3.34
N GLN A 44 4.16 6.67 -3.91
CA GLN A 44 4.39 6.35 -5.32
C GLN A 44 3.82 7.43 -6.24
N ALA A 45 2.61 7.93 -5.94
CA ALA A 45 2.01 9.03 -6.71
C ALA A 45 2.85 10.32 -6.63
N GLU A 46 3.37 10.69 -5.44
CA GLU A 46 4.21 11.88 -5.28
C GLU A 46 5.59 11.73 -5.92
N VAL A 47 6.19 10.54 -5.88
CA VAL A 47 7.43 10.22 -6.60
C VAL A 47 7.22 10.42 -8.10
N LEU A 48 6.18 9.80 -8.68
CA LEU A 48 5.88 9.90 -10.11
C LEU A 48 5.62 11.35 -10.56
N LYS A 49 4.97 12.18 -9.73
CA LYS A 49 4.75 13.60 -10.04
C LYS A 49 6.04 14.42 -10.18
N ARG A 50 7.13 13.97 -9.55
CA ARG A 50 8.43 14.65 -9.61
C ARG A 50 9.28 14.19 -10.81
N LEU A 51 8.87 13.13 -11.50
CA LEU A 51 9.60 12.61 -12.66
C LEU A 51 9.25 13.42 -13.92
N VAL A 52 10.28 13.74 -14.71
CA VAL A 52 10.11 14.41 -16.00
C VAL A 52 9.31 13.56 -16.99
N SER A 53 9.46 12.24 -16.94
CA SER A 53 8.73 11.28 -17.79
C SER A 53 8.08 10.17 -16.97
N ALA A 54 7.03 10.52 -16.23
CA ALA A 54 6.31 9.59 -15.36
C ALA A 54 5.69 8.38 -16.09
N SER A 55 5.26 8.56 -17.36
CA SER A 55 4.56 7.52 -18.13
C SER A 55 5.47 6.36 -18.56
N THR A 56 6.77 6.60 -18.66
CA THR A 56 7.77 5.60 -19.05
C THR A 56 8.52 5.03 -17.84
N ALA A 57 8.44 5.69 -16.69
CA ALA A 57 9.08 5.23 -15.47
C ALA A 57 8.35 4.04 -14.83
N ARG A 58 9.11 3.20 -14.13
CA ARG A 58 8.60 2.07 -13.33
C ARG A 58 9.17 2.13 -11.93
N LEU A 59 8.33 1.91 -10.93
CA LEU A 59 8.78 1.75 -9.55
C LEU A 59 9.00 0.26 -9.28
N SER A 60 10.13 -0.08 -8.66
CA SER A 60 10.43 -1.45 -8.22
C SER A 60 10.90 -1.45 -6.76
N ASP A 61 10.91 -2.64 -6.16
CA ASP A 61 11.44 -2.89 -4.82
C ASP A 61 10.84 -2.01 -3.72
N VAL A 62 9.57 -1.63 -3.90
CA VAL A 62 8.86 -0.76 -2.96
C VAL A 62 8.63 -1.50 -1.64
N ARG A 63 9.11 -0.92 -0.55
CA ARG A 63 8.98 -1.44 0.81
C ARG A 63 8.49 -0.35 1.74
N THR A 64 7.78 -0.76 2.78
CA THR A 64 7.28 0.15 3.80
C THR A 64 7.76 -0.30 5.16
N GLU A 65 8.31 0.63 5.93
CA GLU A 65 8.84 0.37 7.26
C GLU A 65 8.38 1.46 8.23
N ALA A 66 8.01 1.08 9.45
CA ALA A 66 7.75 2.06 10.50
C ALA A 66 9.08 2.71 10.92
N THR A 67 9.12 4.03 10.97
CA THR A 67 10.33 4.77 11.38
C THR A 67 10.00 5.78 12.46
N SER A 68 10.99 6.13 13.28
CA SER A 68 10.85 7.21 14.25
C SER A 68 10.74 8.56 13.55
N LEU A 69 10.03 9.48 14.19
CA LEU A 69 10.03 10.88 13.80
C LEU A 69 11.42 11.49 14.02
N ASP A 70 12.01 12.04 12.97
CA ASP A 70 13.33 12.66 12.93
C ASP A 70 13.18 14.19 12.92
N ALA A 71 12.73 14.71 14.06
CA ALA A 71 12.25 16.08 14.17
C ALA A 71 13.33 17.17 14.09
N ASP A 72 14.59 16.78 14.26
CA ASP A 72 15.75 17.68 14.19
C ASP A 72 16.53 17.52 12.87
N GLY A 73 16.15 16.53 12.05
CA GLY A 73 16.74 16.26 10.75
C GLY A 73 15.70 16.38 9.64
N ARG A 74 15.38 15.27 9.01
CA ARG A 74 14.58 15.22 7.77
C ARG A 74 13.16 15.77 7.95
N ASP A 75 12.57 15.64 9.14
CA ASP A 75 11.17 16.01 9.37
C ASP A 75 11.00 17.45 9.86
N GLN A 76 12.09 18.17 10.16
CA GLN A 76 12.02 19.48 10.79
C GLN A 76 11.16 20.46 9.99
N PHE A 77 11.38 20.54 8.67
CA PHE A 77 10.62 21.45 7.81
C PHE A 77 9.15 21.04 7.73
N SER A 78 8.86 19.75 7.54
CA SER A 78 7.48 19.26 7.51
C SER A 78 6.75 19.56 8.82
N LEU A 79 7.40 19.38 9.96
CA LEU A 79 6.78 19.64 11.27
C LEU A 79 6.58 21.13 11.57
N THR A 80 7.37 22.02 10.96
CA THR A 80 7.37 23.45 11.27
C THR A 80 6.53 24.26 10.27
N LEU A 81 6.56 23.87 9.00
CA LEU A 81 6.00 24.66 7.90
C LEU A 81 4.71 24.08 7.32
N GLU A 82 4.50 22.77 7.40
CA GLU A 82 3.31 22.14 6.82
C GLU A 82 2.13 22.31 7.77
N GLU A 83 1.10 23.01 7.31
CA GLU A 83 -0.09 23.32 8.12
C GLU A 83 -0.80 22.07 8.65
N SER A 84 -0.67 20.91 7.98
CA SER A 84 -1.27 19.65 8.44
C SER A 84 -0.51 18.98 9.59
N LEU A 85 0.73 19.39 9.86
CA LEU A 85 1.58 18.85 10.93
C LEU A 85 1.95 19.89 11.99
N LYS A 86 1.84 21.17 11.66
CA LYS A 86 2.19 22.28 12.53
C LYS A 86 1.35 22.30 13.80
N GLY A 87 2.02 22.33 14.95
CA GLY A 87 1.38 22.35 16.26
C GLY A 87 0.73 21.02 16.69
N VAL A 88 0.86 19.97 15.88
CA VAL A 88 0.46 18.62 16.28
C VAL A 88 1.45 18.09 17.31
N ASP A 89 0.94 17.47 18.38
CA ASP A 89 1.77 16.78 19.36
C ASP A 89 2.52 15.63 18.68
N ARG A 90 3.86 15.63 18.79
CA ARG A 90 4.74 14.65 18.15
C ARG A 90 4.41 13.20 18.54
N SER A 91 3.88 12.97 19.74
CA SER A 91 3.46 11.62 20.20
C SER A 91 2.25 11.05 19.46
N ARG A 92 1.47 11.91 18.78
CA ARG A 92 0.34 11.52 17.92
C ARG A 92 0.75 11.25 16.48
N ILE A 93 2.02 11.54 16.14
CA ILE A 93 2.54 11.38 14.79
C ILE A 93 3.21 10.02 14.67
N THR A 94 2.70 9.20 13.75
CA THR A 94 3.35 7.96 13.32
C THR A 94 3.93 8.18 11.93
N VAL A 95 5.15 7.70 11.69
CA VAL A 95 5.81 7.82 10.39
C VAL A 95 6.05 6.46 9.78
N LEU A 96 5.63 6.30 8.53
CA LEU A 96 6.03 5.18 7.68
C LEU A 96 6.99 5.68 6.62
N ASN A 97 8.15 5.03 6.47
CA ASN A 97 9.06 5.27 5.38
C ASN A 97 8.74 4.29 4.25
N VAL A 98 8.50 4.81 3.05
CA VAL A 98 8.31 4.05 1.82
C VAL A 98 9.54 4.26 0.95
N SER A 99 10.34 3.23 0.80
CA SER A 99 11.56 3.26 -0.01
C SER A 99 11.39 2.43 -1.28
N GLY A 100 12.12 2.74 -2.34
CA GLY A 100 12.14 1.93 -3.56
C GLY A 100 13.10 2.47 -4.61
N VAL A 101 13.00 1.92 -5.81
CA VAL A 101 13.82 2.33 -6.97
C VAL A 101 12.93 2.84 -8.09
N VAL A 102 13.25 4.03 -8.60
CA VAL A 102 12.70 4.55 -9.85
C VAL A 102 13.56 4.07 -11.00
N ASN A 103 12.95 3.36 -11.95
CA ASN A 103 13.57 2.93 -13.18
C ASN A 103 13.06 3.81 -14.32
N ALA A 104 13.90 4.70 -14.85
CA ALA A 104 13.56 5.62 -15.93
C ALA A 104 14.32 5.25 -17.22
N PRO A 105 13.63 4.90 -18.31
CA PRO A 105 14.27 4.71 -19.59
C PRO A 105 14.89 6.01 -20.10
N THR A 106 16.10 5.92 -20.63
CA THR A 106 16.82 7.02 -21.28
C THR A 106 16.63 6.95 -22.79
N GLU A 107 16.83 8.08 -23.47
CA GLU A 107 16.69 8.16 -24.95
C GLU A 107 17.67 7.24 -25.69
N VAL A 108 18.78 6.86 -25.06
CA VAL A 108 19.83 5.99 -25.63
C VAL A 108 19.60 4.50 -25.32
N GLY A 109 18.45 4.14 -24.72
CA GLY A 109 18.06 2.75 -24.48
C GLY A 109 18.60 2.12 -23.18
N SER A 110 19.36 2.86 -22.38
CA SER A 110 19.68 2.47 -20.99
C SER A 110 18.57 2.82 -20.01
N THR A 111 18.60 2.26 -18.80
CA THR A 111 17.68 2.61 -17.70
C THR A 111 18.48 3.31 -16.61
N LEU A 112 18.05 4.51 -16.22
CA LEU A 112 18.52 5.18 -15.02
C LEU A 112 17.78 4.60 -13.81
N GLN A 113 18.52 4.33 -12.73
CA GLN A 113 17.97 3.81 -11.48
C GLN A 113 18.28 4.79 -10.36
N ASP A 114 17.24 5.39 -9.79
CA ASP A 114 17.37 6.33 -8.68
C ASP A 114 16.62 5.78 -7.46
N HIS A 115 17.29 5.78 -6.30
CA HIS A 115 16.66 5.42 -5.04
C HIS A 115 15.80 6.57 -4.53
N PHE A 116 14.63 6.23 -3.98
CA PHE A 116 13.78 7.19 -3.31
C PHE A 116 13.42 6.72 -1.92
N ASP A 117 13.28 7.69 -1.01
CA ASP A 117 12.65 7.55 0.28
C ASP A 117 11.47 8.52 0.36
N CYS A 118 10.33 8.03 0.83
CA CYS A 118 9.16 8.85 1.08
C CYS A 118 8.65 8.64 2.49
N ARG A 119 8.65 9.70 3.28
CA ARG A 119 8.12 9.68 4.66
C ARG A 119 6.65 10.06 4.62
N ALA A 120 5.80 9.14 5.05
CA ALA A 120 4.35 9.32 5.17
C ALA A 120 3.97 9.56 6.63
N TYR A 121 3.36 10.72 6.91
CA TYR A 121 3.03 11.17 8.25
C TYR A 121 1.55 10.92 8.54
N PHE A 122 1.31 10.16 9.60
CA PHE A 122 -0.02 9.84 10.09
C PHE A 122 -0.27 10.56 11.41
N VAL A 123 -1.43 11.19 11.56
CA VAL A 123 -1.90 11.76 12.82
C VAL A 123 -3.13 10.98 13.26
N ASP A 124 -3.04 10.33 14.42
CA ASP A 124 -4.06 9.41 14.95
C ASP A 124 -4.56 8.39 13.91
N GLY A 125 -3.64 7.86 13.08
CA GLY A 125 -3.94 6.87 12.06
C GLY A 125 -4.48 7.41 10.74
N SER A 126 -4.54 8.73 10.55
CA SER A 126 -4.92 9.35 9.26
C SER A 126 -3.70 9.92 8.54
N LEU A 127 -3.52 9.60 7.26
CA LEU A 127 -2.43 10.14 6.44
C LEU A 127 -2.67 11.63 6.16
N VAL A 128 -1.79 12.50 6.62
CA VAL A 128 -1.96 13.97 6.51
C VAL A 128 -0.90 14.66 5.65
N HIS A 129 0.26 14.04 5.49
CA HIS A 129 1.36 14.62 4.70
C HIS A 129 2.32 13.53 4.21
N THR A 130 3.09 13.83 3.17
CA THR A 130 4.16 12.99 2.64
C THR A 130 5.35 13.84 2.20
N LEU A 131 6.55 13.44 2.56
CA LEU A 131 7.81 14.07 2.15
C LEU A 131 8.60 13.09 1.29
N VAL A 132 8.78 13.40 0.00
CA VAL A 132 9.63 12.62 -0.90
C VAL A 132 11.06 13.18 -0.91
N LEU A 133 12.03 12.29 -0.76
CA LEU A 133 13.46 12.51 -0.78
C LEU A 133 14.05 11.61 -1.87
N PHE A 134 14.78 12.18 -2.81
CA PHE A 134 15.53 11.40 -3.80
C PHE A 134 16.99 11.38 -3.39
N GLU A 135 17.56 10.19 -3.30
CA GLU A 135 19.01 10.03 -3.21
C GLU A 135 19.54 10.02 -4.63
N HIS A 136 20.33 11.05 -4.97
CA HIS A 136 21.09 11.08 -6.21
C HIS A 136 22.54 10.78 -5.82
N ASP A 137 23.13 9.72 -6.38
CA ASP A 137 24.57 9.51 -6.27
C ASP A 137 25.29 10.73 -6.89
N HIS A 138 26.19 11.34 -6.11
CA HIS A 138 26.94 12.56 -6.46
C HIS A 138 28.20 12.25 -7.27
#